data_AF-A0A7L2J5Z9-F1
#
_entry.id   AF-A0A7L2J5Z9-F1
#
_cell.length_a   1.000
_cell.length_b   1.000
_cell.length_c   1.000
_cell.angle_alpha   90.00
_cell.angle_beta   90.00
_cell.angle_gamma   90.00
#
_symmetry.space_group_name_H-M   'P 1'
#
loop_
_entity.id
_entity.type
_entity.pdbx_description
1 polymer ?
#
loop_
_entity_poly.entity_id
_entity_poly.type
_entity_poly.pdbx_seq_one_letter_code
_entity_poly.pdbx_strand_id
1 'polypeptide(L)'
;AGHNRWSKVRNVKGPRDAERSRLFQRMTQMLRAAAREGGPEPALNPALAAVIQQCRDHNVPKATIEGALRSVRVSDRSVTTDHGTDHSPKPGASISGPQGTVGSMGNLHGHAPS
;
A
#
# COMPACT_ATOMS: atom_id res chain seq x y z
N ALA A 1 -17.81 34.97 -11.07
CA ALA A 1 -16.71 34.18 -11.68
C ALA A 1 -15.63 33.90 -10.64
N GLY A 2 -15.81 32.85 -9.83
CA GLY A 2 -14.81 32.41 -8.86
C GLY A 2 -13.71 31.60 -9.55
N HIS A 3 -12.68 32.28 -10.08
CA HIS A 3 -11.52 31.62 -10.68
C HIS A 3 -10.63 31.03 -9.58
N ASN A 4 -10.97 29.81 -9.17
CA ASN A 4 -10.32 29.09 -8.09
C ASN A 4 -8.98 28.48 -8.58
N ARG A 5 -7.94 29.31 -8.59
CA ARG A 5 -6.56 28.96 -8.99
C ARG A 5 -6.07 27.62 -8.39
N TRP A 6 -6.55 27.24 -7.20
CA TRP A 6 -6.21 25.98 -6.53
C TRP A 6 -6.77 24.71 -7.21
N SER A 7 -7.95 24.75 -7.85
CA SER A 7 -8.56 23.56 -8.45
C SER A 7 -7.81 23.10 -9.70
N LYS A 8 -7.26 24.04 -10.47
CA LYS A 8 -6.40 23.73 -11.63
C LYS A 8 -5.06 23.15 -11.19
N VAL A 9 -4.47 23.65 -10.10
CA VAL A 9 -3.19 23.16 -9.55
C VAL A 9 -3.31 21.73 -9.03
N ARG A 10 -4.45 21.37 -8.43
CA ARG A 10 -4.72 20.01 -7.93
C ARG A 10 -4.77 18.97 -9.06
N ASN A 11 -5.47 19.30 -10.14
CA ASN A 11 -5.61 18.38 -11.29
C ASN A 11 -4.32 18.21 -12.10
N VAL A 12 -3.39 19.17 -12.02
CA VAL A 12 -2.11 19.11 -12.74
C VAL A 12 -1.02 18.42 -11.91
N LYS A 13 -1.11 18.46 -10.57
CA LYS A 13 -0.09 17.86 -9.69
C LYS A 13 -0.23 16.33 -9.55
N GLY A 14 -1.47 15.85 -9.36
CA GLY A 14 -1.75 14.41 -9.20
C GLY A 14 -1.23 13.47 -10.30
N PRO A 15 -1.45 13.74 -11.61
CA PRO A 15 -1.02 12.81 -12.66
C PRO A 15 0.50 12.72 -12.78
N ARG A 16 1.20 13.86 -12.65
CA ARG A 16 2.65 13.94 -12.83
C ARG A 16 3.41 13.19 -11.74
N ASP A 17 2.90 13.23 -10.51
CA ASP A 17 3.47 12.48 -9.39
C ASP A 17 3.20 10.97 -9.52
N ALA A 18 2.05 10.57 -10.07
CA ALA A 18 1.75 9.16 -10.35
C ALA A 18 2.66 8.57 -11.44
N GLU A 19 2.92 9.33 -12.51
CA GLU A 19 3.84 8.94 -13.59
C GLU A 19 5.27 8.78 -13.07
N ARG A 20 5.75 9.74 -12.26
CA ARG A 20 7.07 9.67 -11.61
C ARG A 20 7.17 8.45 -10.70
N SER A 21 6.12 8.15 -9.93
CA SER A 21 6.10 6.98 -9.04
C SER A 21 6.19 5.67 -9.81
N ARG A 22 5.48 5.54 -10.94
CA ARG A 22 5.57 4.37 -11.83
C ARG A 22 6.96 4.20 -12.43
N LEU A 23 7.60 5.30 -12.83
CA LEU A 23 8.97 5.27 -13.33
C LEU A 23 9.94 4.74 -12.27
N PHE A 24 9.87 5.28 -11.05
CA PHE A 24 10.69 4.82 -9.93
C PHE A 24 10.48 3.35 -9.59
N GLN A 25 9.24 2.87 -9.64
CA GLN A 25 8.93 1.45 -9.45
C GLN A 25 9.59 0.57 -10.51
N ARG A 26 9.50 0.94 -11.80
CA ARG A 26 10.17 0.20 -12.89
C ARG A 26 11.69 0.17 -12.70
N MET A 27 12.31 1.31 -12.41
CA MET A 27 13.76 1.42 -12.20
C MET A 27 14.23 0.58 -11.01
N THR A 28 13.49 0.64 -9.90
CA THR A 28 13.80 -0.16 -8.70
C THR A 28 13.65 -1.66 -8.97
N GLN A 29 12.64 -2.06 -9.74
CA GLN A 29 12.42 -3.47 -10.10
C GLN A 29 13.54 -4.00 -11.01
N MET A 30 13.97 -3.23 -12.01
CA MET A 30 15.11 -3.57 -12.86
C MET A 30 16.40 -3.68 -12.05
N LEU A 31 16.63 -2.76 -11.11
CA LEU A 31 17.80 -2.80 -10.23
C LEU A 31 17.81 -4.06 -9.36
N ARG A 32 16.67 -4.44 -8.78
CA ARG A 32 16.55 -5.67 -7.98
C ARG A 32 16.72 -6.93 -8.84
N ALA A 33 16.21 -6.95 -10.06
CA ALA A 33 16.36 -8.08 -10.97
C ALA A 33 17.85 -8.28 -11.34
N ALA A 34 18.53 -7.21 -11.80
CA ALA A 34 19.95 -7.26 -12.11
C ALA A 34 20.81 -7.66 -10.90
N ALA A 35 20.47 -7.16 -9.71
CA ALA A 35 21.17 -7.50 -8.46
C ALA A 35 20.90 -8.92 -7.97
N ARG A 36 19.75 -9.53 -8.32
CA ARG A 36 19.47 -10.95 -8.03
C ARG A 36 20.26 -11.88 -8.94
N GLU A 37 20.44 -11.50 -10.20
CA GLU A 37 21.08 -12.34 -11.21
C GLU A 37 22.61 -12.31 -11.13
N GLY A 38 23.21 -11.13 -10.94
CA GLY A 38 24.66 -10.95 -10.90
C GLY A 38 25.21 -10.51 -9.54
N GLY A 39 24.39 -10.59 -8.49
CA GLY A 39 24.76 -10.15 -7.14
C GLY A 39 24.66 -8.63 -6.93
N PRO A 40 24.70 -8.18 -5.66
CA PRO A 40 24.49 -6.78 -5.27
C PRO A 40 25.72 -5.88 -5.48
N GLU A 41 26.68 -6.27 -6.33
CA GLU A 41 27.92 -5.54 -6.54
C GLU A 41 28.03 -4.93 -7.96
N PRO A 42 28.11 -3.59 -8.08
CA PRO A 42 28.19 -2.92 -9.38
C PRO A 42 29.53 -3.11 -10.09
N ALA A 43 30.57 -3.53 -9.38
CA ALA A 43 31.88 -3.85 -9.97
C ALA A 43 31.88 -5.20 -10.70
N LEU A 44 31.01 -6.13 -10.29
CA LEU A 44 30.95 -7.48 -10.82
C LEU A 44 29.86 -7.65 -11.89
N ASN A 45 28.98 -6.66 -12.05
CA ASN A 45 27.87 -6.74 -13.01
C ASN A 45 27.72 -5.45 -13.86
N PRO A 46 28.07 -5.49 -15.16
CA PRO A 46 27.90 -4.34 -16.06
C PRO A 46 26.42 -3.99 -16.31
N ALA A 47 25.50 -4.96 -16.23
CA ALA A 47 24.08 -4.70 -16.37
C ALA A 47 23.56 -3.85 -15.19
N LEU A 48 24.04 -4.13 -13.97
CA LEU A 48 23.70 -3.33 -12.80
C LEU A 48 24.23 -1.90 -12.92
N ALA A 49 25.46 -1.73 -13.40
CA ALA A 49 26.06 -0.42 -13.63
C ALA A 49 25.26 0.41 -14.67
N ALA A 50 24.82 -0.21 -15.77
CA ALA A 50 23.98 0.45 -16.77
C ALA A 50 22.63 0.90 -16.20
N VAL A 51 21.99 0.07 -15.37
CA VAL A 51 20.73 0.42 -14.69
C VAL A 51 20.95 1.58 -13.69
N ILE A 52 22.07 1.60 -12.96
CA ILE A 52 22.39 2.70 -12.05
C ILE A 52 22.54 4.03 -12.81
N GLN A 53 23.11 4.02 -14.01
CA GLN A 53 23.20 5.22 -14.85
C GLN A 53 21.81 5.69 -15.30
N GLN A 54 20.94 4.79 -15.75
CA GLN A 54 19.54 5.15 -16.09
C GLN A 54 18.77 5.70 -14.88
N CYS A 55 18.96 5.12 -13.69
CA CYS A 55 18.37 5.64 -12.45
C CYS A 55 18.80 7.08 -12.17
N ARG A 56 20.07 7.41 -12.40
CA ARG A 56 20.61 8.77 -12.21
C ARG A 56 20.01 9.75 -13.22
N ASP A 57 19.89 9.35 -14.48
CA ASP A 57 19.26 10.17 -15.52
C ASP A 57 17.81 10.55 -15.16
N HIS A 58 17.06 9.59 -14.61
CA HIS A 58 15.69 9.79 -14.15
C HIS A 58 15.55 10.42 -12.75
N ASN A 59 16.62 10.98 -12.17
CA ASN A 59 16.62 11.60 -10.83
C ASN A 59 16.16 10.66 -9.70
N VAL A 60 16.44 9.36 -9.80
CA VAL A 60 16.26 8.43 -8.67
C VAL A 60 17.31 8.73 -7.60
N PRO A 61 16.92 8.95 -6.33
CA PRO A 61 17.88 9.25 -5.27
C PRO A 61 18.75 8.03 -4.94
N LYS A 62 20.03 8.28 -4.62
CA LYS A 62 21.02 7.23 -4.28
C LYS A 62 20.57 6.33 -3.13
N ALA A 63 19.86 6.88 -2.14
CA ALA A 63 19.29 6.12 -1.04
C ALA A 63 18.34 4.99 -1.49
N THR A 64 17.56 5.21 -2.57
CA THR A 64 16.68 4.18 -3.13
C THR A 64 17.49 3.07 -3.82
N ILE A 65 18.57 3.44 -4.51
CA ILE A 65 19.48 2.50 -5.17
C ILE A 65 20.15 1.59 -4.12
N GLU A 66 20.72 2.20 -3.08
CA GLU A 66 21.38 1.46 -1.99
C GLU A 66 20.39 0.61 -1.19
N GLY A 67 19.18 1.11 -0.95
CA GLY A 67 18.11 0.36 -0.28
C GLY A 67 17.67 -0.87 -1.07
N ALA A 68 17.56 -0.76 -2.40
CA ALA A 68 17.21 -1.89 -3.24
C ALA A 68 18.32 -2.96 -3.28
N LEU A 69 19.59 -2.56 -3.34
CA LEU A 69 20.74 -3.47 -3.24
C LEU A 69 20.78 -4.19 -1.88
N ARG A 70 20.58 -3.44 -0.79
CA ARG A 70 20.49 -3.99 0.57
C ARG A 70 19.33 -4.96 0.70
N SER A 71 18.18 -4.65 0.11
CA SER A 71 17.00 -5.51 0.15
C SER A 71 17.30 -6.86 -0.50
N VAL A 72 17.96 -6.91 -1.66
CA VAL A 72 18.30 -8.17 -2.33
C VAL A 72 19.17 -9.07 -1.44
N ARG A 73 20.11 -8.48 -0.68
CA ARG A 73 20.91 -9.23 0.32
C ARG A 73 20.06 -9.88 1.43
N VAL A 74 18.88 -9.33 1.72
CA VAL A 74 17.99 -9.76 2.83
C VAL A 74 16.78 -10.58 2.35
N SER A 75 16.38 -10.44 1.08
CA SER A 75 15.14 -10.99 0.52
C SER A 75 15.13 -12.51 0.27
N ASP A 76 16.15 -13.24 0.68
CA ASP A 76 16.12 -14.73 0.69
C ASP A 76 15.16 -15.29 1.75
N ARG A 77 14.70 -14.50 2.72
CA ARG A 77 13.72 -14.96 3.70
C ARG A 77 12.31 -14.97 3.12
N SER A 78 11.86 -16.17 2.73
CA SER A 78 10.48 -16.57 2.43
C SER A 78 9.46 -15.74 3.20
N VAL A 79 8.65 -14.96 2.47
CA VAL A 79 7.36 -14.47 2.99
C VAL A 79 6.42 -15.68 3.02
N THR A 80 6.59 -16.50 4.05
CA THR A 80 5.55 -17.43 4.48
C THR A 80 4.51 -16.57 5.19
N THR A 81 3.68 -15.87 4.42
CA THR A 81 2.38 -15.42 4.95
C THR A 81 1.53 -16.68 5.08
N ASP A 82 1.82 -17.49 6.09
CA ASP A 82 0.82 -18.37 6.67
C ASP A 82 -0.17 -17.44 7.37
N HIS A 83 -1.17 -16.96 6.61
CA HIS A 83 -2.38 -16.47 7.23
C HIS A 83 -3.31 -17.67 7.42
N GLY A 84 -2.88 -18.56 8.32
CA GLY A 84 -3.78 -19.42 9.05
C GLY A 84 -4.67 -18.54 9.91
N THR A 85 -5.82 -18.14 9.36
CA THR A 85 -6.97 -17.77 10.19
C THR A 85 -8.10 -18.69 9.78
N ASP A 86 -7.92 -19.95 10.15
CA ASP A 86 -9.01 -20.88 10.41
C ASP A 86 -9.83 -20.34 11.59
N HIS A 87 -10.82 -19.49 11.30
CA HIS A 87 -11.95 -19.31 12.20
C HIS A 87 -13.16 -18.78 11.44
N SER A 88 -14.01 -19.69 10.96
CA SER A 88 -15.36 -19.79 11.53
C SER A 88 -16.21 -20.91 10.88
N PRO A 89 -16.91 -21.69 11.71
CA PRO A 89 -17.60 -22.91 11.31
C PRO A 89 -18.92 -22.68 10.54
N LYS A 90 -19.35 -23.81 9.97
CA LYS A 90 -20.47 -24.12 9.07
C LYS A 90 -21.85 -23.54 9.41
N PRO A 91 -22.75 -23.43 8.39
CA PRO A 91 -24.07 -22.81 8.47
C PRO A 91 -25.07 -23.66 9.26
N GLY A 92 -25.87 -23.04 10.12
CA GLY A 92 -26.88 -23.76 10.88
C GLY A 92 -27.96 -22.85 11.50
N ALA A 93 -29.20 -23.25 11.24
CA ALA A 93 -30.41 -22.99 12.02
C ALA A 93 -31.15 -21.66 11.79
N SER A 94 -32.04 -21.70 10.80
CA SER A 94 -33.39 -21.12 10.88
C SER A 94 -34.06 -21.47 12.20
N ILE A 95 -34.47 -20.47 12.99
CA ILE A 95 -35.58 -20.60 13.94
C ILE A 95 -36.50 -19.39 13.80
N SER A 96 -37.40 -19.45 12.82
CA SER A 96 -38.65 -18.71 12.85
C SER A 96 -39.60 -19.43 13.80
N GLY A 97 -40.05 -18.75 14.86
CA GLY A 97 -41.08 -19.25 15.78
C GLY A 97 -41.35 -18.31 16.95
N PRO A 98 -42.57 -18.33 17.54
CA PRO A 98 -43.41 -17.13 17.54
C PRO A 98 -43.93 -16.67 18.93
N GLN A 99 -44.58 -15.50 18.94
CA GLN A 99 -45.53 -14.98 19.93
C GLN A 99 -45.02 -14.40 21.27
N GLY A 100 -45.47 -13.16 21.53
CA GLY A 100 -46.13 -12.81 22.79
C GLY A 100 -45.28 -12.13 23.86
N THR A 101 -45.56 -10.85 24.13
CA THR A 101 -46.22 -10.41 25.38
C THR A 101 -46.06 -8.90 25.55
N VAL A 102 -47.22 -8.24 25.62
CA VAL A 102 -47.41 -6.84 25.99
C VAL A 102 -47.10 -6.64 27.48
N GLY A 103 -46.41 -5.56 27.83
CA GLY A 103 -46.20 -5.10 29.20
C GLY A 103 -45.58 -3.71 29.14
N SER A 104 -46.36 -2.62 29.08
CA SER A 104 -47.09 -1.95 30.18
C SER A 104 -46.16 -1.23 31.16
N MET A 105 -46.54 0.05 31.44
CA MET A 105 -45.99 1.00 32.43
C MET A 105 -44.68 1.68 31.98
N GLY A 106 -44.62 2.96 31.60
CA GLY A 106 -45.25 4.11 32.22
C GLY A 106 -44.22 4.80 33.12
N ASN A 107 -43.54 5.84 32.64
CA ASN A 107 -43.15 6.94 33.51
C ASN A 107 -42.99 8.26 32.75
N LEU A 108 -43.76 9.23 33.23
CA LEU A 108 -43.87 10.60 32.78
C LEU A 108 -42.66 11.44 33.24
N HIS A 109 -42.27 12.38 32.37
CA HIS A 109 -42.00 13.79 32.68
C HIS A 109 -41.01 14.14 33.81
N GLY A 110 -39.86 14.71 33.45
CA GLY A 110 -38.93 15.28 34.42
C GLY A 110 -37.83 16.17 33.85
N HIS A 111 -38.18 17.45 33.66
CA HIS A 111 -37.36 18.67 33.75
C HIS A 111 -36.19 18.95 32.77
N ALA A 112 -36.33 20.10 32.11
CA ALA A 112 -35.38 20.79 31.25
C ALA A 112 -34.26 21.53 32.04
N PRO A 113 -33.14 21.88 31.39
CA PRO A 113 -31.97 22.50 32.01
C PRO A 113 -32.04 24.04 32.07
N SER A 114 -31.33 24.61 33.05
CA SER A 114 -30.77 25.98 33.04
C SER A 114 -29.42 25.97 33.74
#